data_AF-T2IB51-F1
#
_entry.id   AF-T2IB51-F1
#
_cell.length_a   1.000
_cell.length_b   1.000
_cell.length_c   1.000
_cell.angle_alpha   90.00
_cell.angle_beta   90.00
_cell.angle_gamma   90.00
#
_symmetry.space_group_name_H-M   'P 1'
#
loop_
_entity.id
_entity.type
_entity.pdbx_description
1 polymer ?
#
loop_
_entity_poly.entity_id
_entity_poly.type
_entity_poly.pdbx_seq_one_letter_code
_entity_poly.pdbx_strand_id
1 'polypeptide(L)' 'MNAPFTPEEIAAEGIKPSEYEEIVQRLGRHPNRAELGMFGVMWSEHCCYKNSRPLLKNFPTEGDRI' A
#
# COMPACT_ATOMS: atom_id res chain seq x y z
N MET A 1 1.56 22.57 -4.79
CA MET A 1 0.37 21.98 -4.11
C MET A 1 0.86 21.50 -2.75
N ASN A 2 0.37 22.07 -1.65
CA ASN A 2 0.75 21.61 -0.31
C ASN A 2 0.09 20.26 -0.03
N ALA A 3 0.87 19.30 0.47
CA ALA A 3 0.31 18.04 0.94
C ALA A 3 -0.61 18.32 2.14
N PRO A 4 -1.80 17.68 2.22
CA PRO A 4 -2.75 17.90 3.30
C PRO A 4 -2.37 17.22 4.62
N PHE A 5 -1.35 16.37 4.63
CA PHE A 5 -0.88 15.65 5.81
C PHE A 5 0.61 15.87 6.04
N THR A 6 1.02 15.86 7.31
CA THR A 6 2.44 15.90 7.67
C THR A 6 3.10 14.52 7.52
N PRO A 7 4.44 14.44 7.41
CA PRO A 7 5.15 13.16 7.38
C PRO A 7 4.85 12.27 8.60
N GLU A 8 4.65 12.87 9.77
CA GLU A 8 4.31 12.16 11.01
C GLU A 8 2.92 11.52 10.94
N GLU A 9 1.93 12.22 10.36
CA GLU A 9 0.58 11.69 10.17
C GLU A 9 0.56 10.53 9.18
N ILE A 10 1.32 10.62 8.09
CA ILE A 10 1.45 9.54 7.10
C ILE A 10 2.13 8.32 7.74
N ALA A 11 3.20 8.55 8.52
CA ALA A 11 3.90 7.48 9.23
C ALA A 11 3.03 6.81 10.30
N ALA A 12 2.12 7.55 10.94
CA ALA A 12 1.18 7.00 11.93
C ALA A 12 0.23 5.96 11.32
N GLU A 13 -0.12 6.10 10.04
CA GLU A 13 -0.92 5.12 9.28
C GLU A 13 -0.08 3.94 8.75
N GLY A 14 1.21 3.87 9.08
CA GLY A 14 2.11 2.80 8.63
C GLY A 14 2.51 2.92 7.16
N ILE A 15 2.34 4.09 6.55
CA ILE A 15 2.66 4.37 5.15
C ILE A 15 4.04 5.01 5.06
N LYS A 16 4.89 4.50 4.16
CA LYS A 16 6.18 5.13 3.84
C LYS A 16 5.99 6.33 2.91
N PRO A 17 6.90 7.33 2.92
CA PRO A 17 6.82 8.47 2.00
C PRO A 17 6.68 8.06 0.52
N SER A 18 7.41 7.04 0.08
CA SER A 18 7.32 6.51 -1.29
C SER A 18 5.96 5.88 -1.61
N GLU A 19 5.33 5.23 -0.63
CA GLU A 19 3.99 4.64 -0.78
C GLU A 19 2.93 5.74 -0.86
N TYR A 20 3.09 6.82 -0.09
CA TYR A 20 2.21 7.99 -0.19
C TYR A 20 2.31 8.67 -1.56
N GLU A 21 3.51 8.86 -2.10
CA GLU A 21 3.70 9.37 -3.45
C GLU A 21 3.01 8.47 -4.49
N GLU A 22 3.12 7.16 -4.35
CA GLU A 22 2.46 6.20 -5.24
C GLU A 22 0.93 6.29 -5.13
N ILE A 23 0.38 6.47 -3.91
CA ILE A 23 -1.05 6.69 -3.69
C ILE A 23 -1.51 7.97 -4.42
N VAL A 24 -0.78 9.07 -4.28
CA VAL A 24 -1.10 10.35 -4.94
C VAL A 24 -1.05 10.20 -6.46
N GLN A 25 -0.04 9.51 -6.99
CA GLN A 25 0.08 9.23 -8.43
C GLN A 25 -1.08 8.38 -8.95
N ARG A 26 -1.47 7.33 -8.21
CA ARG A 26 -2.60 6.45 -8.57
C ARG A 26 -3.95 7.14 -8.51
N LEU A 27 -4.14 8.09 -7.58
CA LEU A 27 -5.38 8.84 -7.42
C LEU A 27 -5.45 10.10 -8.28
N GLY A 28 -4.32 10.65 -8.73
CA GLY A 28 -4.22 11.96 -9.38
C GLY A 28 -4.51 13.15 -8.46
N ARG A 29 -4.63 12.91 -7.16
CA ARG A 29 -4.92 13.89 -6.10
C ARG A 29 -4.42 13.36 -4.76
N HIS A 30 -4.37 14.23 -3.74
CA HIS A 30 -4.12 13.77 -2.38
C HIS A 30 -5.31 12.96 -1.83
N PRO A 31 -5.06 11.87 -1.10
CA PRO A 31 -6.11 11.13 -0.41
C PRO A 31 -6.75 11.98 0.69
N ASN A 32 -7.99 11.70 1.06
CA ASN A 32 -8.58 12.20 2.30
C ASN A 32 -8.18 11.33 3.50
N ARG A 33 -8.57 11.71 4.72
CA ARG A 33 -8.16 11.00 5.94
C ARG A 33 -8.66 9.54 5.98
N ALA A 34 -9.87 9.28 5.50
CA ALA A 34 -10.42 7.92 5.47
C ALA A 34 -9.70 7.06 4.43
N GLU A 35 -9.40 7.62 3.25
CA GLU A 35 -8.61 6.95 2.22
C GLU A 35 -7.19 6.65 2.73
N LEU A 36 -6.55 7.60 3.42
CA LEU A 36 -5.21 7.42 3.98
C LEU A 36 -5.16 6.24 4.96
N GLY A 37 -6.09 6.17 5.92
CA GLY A 37 -6.15 5.05 6.85
C GLY A 37 -6.49 3.72 6.18
N MET A 38 -7.36 3.75 5.15
CA MET A 38 -7.65 2.55 4.34
C MET A 38 -6.39 2.03 3.63
N PHE A 39 -5.58 2.92 3.03
CA PHE A 39 -4.32 2.53 2.41
C PHE A 39 -3.32 1.97 3.42
N GLY A 40 -3.24 2.55 4.63
CA GLY A 40 -2.36 2.06 5.70
C GLY A 40 -2.62 0.59 6.05
N VAL A 41 -3.89 0.21 6.20
CA VAL A 41 -4.29 -1.17 6.47
C VAL A 41 -4.08 -2.05 5.23
N MET A 42 -4.63 -1.65 4.08
CA MET A 42 -4.66 -2.49 2.88
C MET A 42 -3.27 -2.76 2.32
N TRP A 43 -2.37 -1.80 2.43
CA TRP A 43 -1.00 -1.96 1.98
C TRP A 43 -0.09 -2.51 3.08
N SER A 44 -0.59 -2.89 4.26
CA SER A 44 0.25 -3.56 5.26
C SER A 44 0.79 -4.92 4.76
N GLU A 45 1.87 -5.42 5.38
CA GLU A 45 2.38 -6.77 5.06
C GLU A 45 1.31 -7.85 5.27
N HIS A 46 0.50 -7.71 6.32
CA HIS A 46 -0.54 -8.67 6.66
C HIS A 46 -1.60 -8.81 5.55
N CYS A 47 -1.98 -7.69 4.93
CA CYS A 47 -3.00 -7.68 3.89
C CYS A 47 -2.44 -7.95 2.48
N CYS A 48 -1.29 -7.36 2.15
CA CYS A 48 -0.77 -7.39 0.78
C CYS A 48 0.32 -8.44 0.53
N TYR A 49 0.86 -9.08 1.58
CA TYR A 49 2.00 -9.98 1.50
C TYR A 49 3.19 -9.34 0.78
N LYS A 50 3.49 -8.06 1.06
CA LYS A 50 4.43 -7.24 0.26
C LYS A 50 5.79 -7.93 0.09
N ASN A 51 6.32 -8.51 1.16
CA ASN A 51 7.61 -9.21 1.14
C ASN A 51 7.49 -10.66 0.67
N SER A 52 6.37 -11.31 1.01
CA SER A 52 6.18 -12.74 0.76
C SER A 52 5.74 -13.01 -0.69
N ARG A 53 5.01 -12.10 -1.33
CA ARG A 53 4.42 -12.26 -2.67
C ARG A 53 5.44 -12.57 -3.78
N PRO A 54 6.61 -11.90 -3.86
CA PRO A 54 7.63 -12.25 -4.86
C PRO A 54 8.17 -13.68 -4.71
N LEU A 55 8.32 -14.16 -3.47
CA LEU A 55 8.78 -15.52 -3.19
C LEU A 55 7.71 -16.55 -3.54
N LEU A 56 6.46 -16.26 -3.17
CA LEU A 56 5.32 -17.16 -3.41
C LEU A 56 5.04 -17.38 -4.90
N LYS A 57 5.39 -16.42 -5.77
CA LYS A 57 5.25 -16.55 -7.23
C LYS A 57 6.14 -17.63 -7.86
N ASN A 58 7.16 -18.12 -7.16
CA ASN A 58 8.06 -19.14 -7.69
C ASN A 58 7.52 -20.57 -7.53
N PHE A 59 6.45 -20.76 -6.76
CA PHE A 59 5.83 -22.07 -6.62
C PHE A 59 4.95 -22.38 -7.84
N PRO A 60 4.85 -23.66 -8.26
CA PRO A 60 3.93 -24.07 -9.30
C PRO A 60 2.49 -23.81 -8.85
N THR A 61 1.75 -23.06 -9.66
CA THR A 61 0.34 -22.69 -9.40
C THR A 61 -0.63 -23.31 -10.41
N GLU A 62 -0.16 -24.23 -11.25
CA GLU A 62 -0.93 -24.89 -12.32
C GLU A 62 -0.83 -26.41 -12.17
N GLY A 63 -1.90 -27.14 -12.50
CA GLY A 63 -1.94 -28.61 -12.47
C GLY A 63 -3.34 -29.17 -12.71
N ASP A 64 -3.47 -30.45 -13.10
CA ASP A 64 -4.75 -31.04 -13.53
C ASP A 64 -5.88 -31.05 -12.50
N ARG A 65 -5.59 -30.73 -11.23
CA ARG A 65 -6.55 -30.72 -10.10
C ARG A 65 -6.82 -29.32 -9.54
N ILE A 66 -6.25 -28.28 -10.16
CA ILE A 66 -6.43 -26.86 -9.80
C ILE A 66 -6.89 -26.07 -11.01
#